data_AF-A0A7X7MCR4-F1
#
_entry.id   AF-A0A7X7MCR4-F1
#
_cell.length_a   1.000
_cell.length_b   1.000
_cell.length_c   1.000
_cell.angle_alpha   90.00
_cell.angle_beta   90.00
_cell.angle_gamma   90.00
#
_symmetry.space_group_name_H-M   'P 1'
#
loop_
_entity.id
_entity.type
_entity.pdbx_description
1 polymer ?
#
loop_
_entity_poly.entity_id
_entity_poly.type
_entity_poly.pdbx_seq_one_letter_code
_entity_poly.pdbx_strand_id
1 'polypeptide(L)'
;MIPPFPALPLSAPLAYIGPGAGFAVMGSFLIFIAALALGLLTLLTLPVRLLATLFRRAPKGRFRRVVIVGFDGMDPRRAARLMDAGRLPALASLRANGTFATLGSSCPPMSPVAWSTFSTGVNPGKHGIYDFLSRDLRTCLPELSSARLATDARGRAHAVALRKSRPFWALLGDHGIFSTILRVPITFPAEPFHGLCLSAMCAPDIRGTQGEFTLFTSLPGHTPSAASDPEMTGGLRVMVTPVARGRHRRVTARLPGPTLKGRTCSLGLRVDWRAGVPGRARLRIGGRRLTLATGVSS
;
A
#
# COMPACT_ATOMS: atom_id res chain seq x y z
N MET A 1 -66.02 8.69 -57.90
CA MET A 1 -65.03 7.62 -58.10
C MET A 1 -63.81 8.23 -58.77
N ILE A 2 -62.86 8.73 -57.96
CA ILE A 2 -61.52 9.27 -58.25
C ILE A 2 -60.68 8.95 -56.99
N PRO A 3 -59.42 8.44 -57.08
CA PRO A 3 -58.86 7.48 -56.13
C PRO A 3 -58.20 8.09 -54.87
N PRO A 4 -57.95 7.27 -53.82
CA PRO A 4 -57.22 7.70 -52.62
C PRO A 4 -55.71 7.86 -52.88
N PHE A 5 -55.07 8.78 -52.17
CA PHE A 5 -53.63 8.98 -52.15
C PHE A 5 -52.89 7.71 -51.70
N PRO A 6 -51.76 7.32 -52.33
CA PRO A 6 -50.93 6.23 -51.83
C PRO A 6 -50.12 6.69 -50.62
N ALA A 7 -50.30 5.99 -49.50
CA ALA A 7 -49.38 6.08 -48.38
C ALA A 7 -48.05 5.42 -48.76
N LEU A 8 -46.99 6.21 -48.90
CA LEU A 8 -45.62 5.70 -49.04
C LEU A 8 -45.20 5.02 -47.72
N PRO A 9 -44.71 3.78 -47.72
CA PRO A 9 -44.14 3.18 -46.53
C PRO A 9 -42.83 3.92 -46.19
N LEU A 10 -42.73 4.42 -44.96
CA LEU A 10 -41.46 4.89 -44.38
C LEU A 10 -40.48 3.71 -44.39
N SER A 11 -39.49 3.79 -45.28
CA SER A 11 -38.38 2.85 -45.36
C SER A 11 -37.63 2.84 -44.02
N ALA A 12 -37.40 1.63 -43.50
CA ALA A 12 -36.66 1.40 -42.27
C ALA A 12 -35.27 2.08 -42.36
N PRO A 13 -34.80 2.78 -41.31
CA PRO A 13 -33.45 3.33 -41.31
C PRO A 13 -32.46 2.16 -41.35
N LEU A 14 -31.78 1.99 -42.49
CA LEU A 14 -30.59 1.14 -42.60
C LEU A 14 -29.51 1.72 -41.70
N ALA A 15 -29.35 1.15 -40.51
CA ALA A 15 -28.22 1.44 -39.64
C ALA A 15 -26.93 0.94 -40.31
N TYR A 16 -26.20 1.86 -40.93
CA TYR A 16 -24.85 1.61 -41.44
C TYR A 16 -23.90 1.38 -40.26
N ILE A 17 -23.59 0.11 -40.00
CA ILE A 17 -22.50 -0.27 -39.10
C ILE A 17 -21.22 -0.18 -39.94
N GLY A 18 -20.46 0.90 -39.74
CA GLY A 18 -19.17 1.08 -40.41
C GLY A 18 -18.21 -0.08 -40.12
N PRO A 19 -17.19 -0.28 -40.98
CA PRO A 19 -16.31 -1.45 -40.94
C PRO A 19 -15.58 -1.66 -39.60
N GLY A 20 -15.50 -0.63 -38.74
CA GLY A 20 -14.85 -0.68 -37.43
C GLY A 20 -15.46 -1.64 -36.41
N ALA A 21 -16.76 -1.95 -36.47
CA ALA A 21 -17.38 -2.88 -35.51
C ALA A 21 -16.91 -4.33 -35.73
N GLY A 22 -16.72 -4.74 -36.99
CA GLY A 22 -16.16 -6.04 -37.35
C GLY A 22 -14.71 -6.19 -36.90
N PHE A 23 -13.89 -5.15 -37.09
CA PHE A 23 -12.49 -5.14 -36.63
C PHE A 23 -12.36 -5.17 -35.09
N ALA A 24 -13.25 -4.50 -34.36
CA ALA A 24 -13.26 -4.52 -32.90
C ALA A 24 -13.67 -5.88 -32.32
N VAL A 25 -14.67 -6.54 -32.92
CA VAL A 25 -15.11 -7.89 -32.53
C VAL A 25 -14.05 -8.93 -32.88
N MET A 26 -13.47 -8.87 -34.09
CA MET A 26 -12.40 -9.76 -34.53
C MET A 26 -11.14 -9.60 -33.67
N GLY A 27 -10.74 -8.37 -33.36
CA GLY A 27 -9.61 -8.08 -32.48
C GLY A 27 -9.83 -8.58 -31.06
N SER A 28 -11.03 -8.37 -30.50
CA SER A 28 -11.38 -8.85 -29.15
C SER A 28 -11.43 -10.38 -29.08
N PHE A 29 -11.91 -11.04 -30.13
CA PHE A 29 -11.94 -12.49 -30.25
C PHE A 29 -10.53 -13.09 -30.39
N LEU A 30 -9.66 -12.47 -31.18
CA LEU A 30 -8.26 -12.86 -31.31
C LEU A 30 -7.50 -12.68 -29.98
N ILE A 31 -7.74 -11.60 -29.24
CA ILE A 31 -7.16 -11.38 -27.91
C ILE A 31 -7.65 -12.46 -26.93
N PHE A 32 -8.93 -12.82 -26.97
CA PHE A 32 -9.48 -13.89 -26.14
C PHE A 32 -8.84 -15.25 -26.45
N ILE A 33 -8.74 -15.62 -27.74
CA ILE A 33 -8.08 -16.86 -28.17
C ILE A 33 -6.60 -16.84 -27.78
N ALA A 34 -5.90 -15.73 -27.99
CA ALA A 34 -4.50 -15.59 -27.62
C ALA A 34 -4.30 -15.71 -26.10
N ALA A 35 -5.18 -15.12 -25.29
CA ALA A 35 -5.15 -15.24 -23.83
C ALA A 35 -5.42 -16.69 -23.37
N LEU A 36 -6.37 -17.38 -24.01
CA LEU A 36 -6.69 -18.77 -23.72
C LEU A 36 -5.54 -19.70 -24.13
N ALA A 37 -4.91 -19.45 -25.28
CA ALA A 37 -3.73 -20.16 -25.75
C ALA A 37 -2.52 -19.93 -24.83
N LEU A 38 -2.28 -18.69 -24.38
CA LEU A 38 -1.23 -18.39 -23.40
C LEU A 38 -1.52 -19.05 -22.05
N GLY A 39 -2.78 -19.04 -21.61
CA GLY A 39 -3.23 -19.70 -20.38
C GLY A 39 -2.98 -21.20 -20.44
N LEU A 40 -3.38 -21.84 -21.54
CA LEU A 40 -3.15 -23.25 -21.79
C LEU A 40 -1.66 -23.59 -21.89
N LEU A 41 -0.87 -22.78 -22.62
CA LEU A 41 0.58 -22.93 -22.69
C LEU A 41 1.22 -22.82 -21.30
N THR A 42 0.75 -21.89 -20.47
CA THR A 42 1.25 -21.73 -19.10
C THR A 42 0.91 -22.96 -18.25
N LEU A 43 -0.29 -23.52 -18.40
CA LEU A 43 -0.74 -24.71 -17.68
C LEU A 43 0.01 -25.97 -18.12
N LEU A 44 0.21 -26.15 -19.43
CA LEU A 44 0.97 -27.25 -20.03
C LEU A 44 2.45 -27.18 -19.70
N THR A 45 3.03 -25.97 -19.66
CA THR A 45 4.43 -25.78 -19.27
C THR A 45 4.64 -25.77 -17.75
N LEU A 46 3.61 -25.60 -16.93
CA LEU A 46 3.71 -25.58 -15.47
C LEU A 46 4.38 -26.84 -14.89
N PRO A 47 3.97 -28.09 -15.21
CA PRO A 47 4.64 -29.28 -14.68
C PRO A 47 6.09 -29.36 -15.13
N VAL A 48 6.40 -29.01 -16.39
CA VAL A 48 7.79 -28.96 -16.91
C VAL A 48 8.59 -27.89 -16.17
N ARG A 49 8.02 -26.72 -15.88
CA ARG A 49 8.67 -25.64 -15.13
C ARG A 49 8.86 -26.01 -13.66
N LEU A 50 7.90 -26.71 -13.04
CA LEU A 50 8.01 -27.25 -11.68
C LEU A 50 9.09 -28.34 -11.59
N LEU A 51 9.11 -29.29 -12.53
CA LEU A 51 10.18 -30.28 -12.67
C LEU A 51 11.53 -29.59 -12.92
N ALA A 52 11.58 -28.62 -13.82
CA ALA A 52 12.78 -27.83 -14.05
C ALA A 52 13.22 -27.06 -12.79
N THR A 53 12.31 -26.63 -11.91
CA THR A 53 12.71 -26.05 -10.61
C THR A 53 13.24 -27.08 -9.62
N LEU A 54 12.79 -28.34 -9.67
CA LEU A 54 13.34 -29.44 -8.88
C LEU A 54 14.76 -29.82 -9.34
N PHE A 55 15.03 -29.75 -10.66
CA PHE A 55 16.34 -30.02 -11.24
C PHE A 55 17.26 -28.80 -11.34
N ARG A 56 16.71 -27.58 -11.25
CA ARG A 56 17.46 -26.35 -11.01
C ARG A 56 18.00 -26.42 -9.59
N ARG A 57 19.17 -27.06 -9.46
CA ARG A 57 20.04 -26.81 -8.33
C ARG A 57 20.20 -25.30 -8.25
N ALA A 58 19.76 -24.69 -7.15
CA ALA A 58 20.14 -23.33 -6.83
C ALA A 58 21.65 -23.25 -7.10
N PRO A 59 22.11 -22.32 -7.95
CA PRO A 59 23.53 -22.27 -8.29
C PRO A 59 24.28 -22.35 -6.97
N LYS A 60 25.17 -23.35 -6.84
CA LYS A 60 26.09 -23.39 -5.71
C LYS A 60 26.88 -22.11 -5.85
N GLY A 61 26.43 -21.07 -5.16
CA GLY A 61 27.09 -19.79 -5.19
C GLY A 61 28.54 -20.04 -4.87
N ARG A 62 29.44 -19.38 -5.59
CA ARG A 62 30.88 -19.43 -5.32
C ARG A 62 31.21 -18.99 -3.88
N PHE A 63 30.21 -18.44 -3.17
CA PHE A 63 30.27 -17.87 -1.83
C PHE A 63 29.27 -18.58 -0.89
N ARG A 64 29.60 -18.62 0.42
CA ARG A 64 28.67 -19.04 1.48
C ARG A 64 27.43 -18.14 1.46
N ARG A 65 26.25 -18.72 1.66
CA ARG A 65 25.00 -17.96 1.82
C ARG A 65 25.11 -17.07 3.05
N VAL A 66 24.71 -15.81 2.92
CA VAL A 66 24.61 -14.85 4.02
C VAL A 66 23.13 -14.60 4.30
N VAL A 67 22.74 -14.71 5.57
CA VAL A 67 21.39 -14.38 6.04
C VAL A 67 21.52 -13.24 7.04
N ILE A 68 20.79 -12.16 6.81
CA ILE A 68 20.74 -11.01 7.72
C ILE A 68 19.33 -10.97 8.32
N VAL A 69 19.27 -11.01 9.65
CA VAL A 69 18.02 -10.86 10.41
C VAL A 69 18.14 -9.58 11.22
N GLY A 70 17.26 -8.63 10.96
CA GLY A 70 17.24 -7.37 11.68
C GLY A 70 16.01 -7.25 12.57
N PHE A 71 16.22 -6.76 13.78
CA PHE A 71 15.18 -6.51 14.78
C PHE A 71 15.03 -5.00 14.97
N ASP A 72 13.89 -4.43 14.59
CA ASP A 72 13.64 -3.00 14.78
C ASP A 72 13.47 -2.68 16.27
N GLY A 73 14.15 -1.62 16.74
CA GLY A 73 14.08 -1.18 18.14
C GLY A 73 14.69 -2.14 19.18
N MET A 74 15.53 -3.11 18.78
CA MET A 74 16.15 -4.03 19.73
C MET A 74 17.26 -3.35 20.56
N ASP A 75 17.03 -3.18 21.86
CA ASP A 75 18.03 -2.70 22.81
C ASP A 75 19.05 -3.82 23.15
N PRO A 76 20.36 -3.63 22.88
CA PRO A 76 21.37 -4.66 23.15
C PRO A 76 21.51 -5.01 24.64
N ARG A 77 21.25 -4.06 25.55
CA ARG A 77 21.29 -4.30 27.01
C ARG A 77 20.14 -5.17 27.46
N ARG A 78 18.93 -4.94 26.94
CA ARG A 78 17.76 -5.79 27.22
C ARG A 78 17.96 -7.19 26.63
N ALA A 79 18.47 -7.28 25.41
CA ALA A 79 18.79 -8.56 24.77
C ALA A 79 19.81 -9.36 25.60
N ALA A 80 20.89 -8.72 26.07
CA ALA A 80 21.89 -9.35 26.93
C ALA A 80 21.27 -9.92 28.22
N ARG A 81 20.50 -9.10 28.97
CA ARG A 81 19.84 -9.56 30.21
C ARG A 81 18.90 -10.74 29.97
N LEU A 82 18.16 -10.74 28.85
CA LEU A 82 17.25 -11.84 28.50
C LEU A 82 18.01 -13.10 28.08
N MET A 83 19.16 -12.98 27.42
CA MET A 83 20.05 -14.11 27.14
C MET A 83 20.62 -14.70 28.44
N ASP A 84 21.13 -13.85 29.33
CA ASP A 84 21.72 -14.28 30.61
C ASP A 84 20.68 -14.93 31.54
N ALA A 85 19.41 -14.52 31.45
CA ALA A 85 18.27 -15.15 32.13
C ALA A 85 17.73 -16.42 31.44
N GLY A 86 18.40 -16.93 30.39
CA GLY A 86 17.99 -18.14 29.66
C GLY A 86 16.74 -17.98 28.78
N ARG A 87 16.23 -16.76 28.57
CA ARG A 87 14.98 -16.50 27.83
C ARG A 87 15.17 -16.36 26.32
N LEU A 88 16.41 -16.18 25.85
CA LEU A 88 16.76 -16.06 24.43
C LEU A 88 17.86 -17.07 24.04
N PRO A 89 17.61 -18.39 24.14
CA PRO A 89 18.65 -19.42 24.00
C PRO A 89 19.31 -19.44 22.61
N ALA A 90 18.56 -19.14 21.54
CA ALA A 90 19.12 -19.07 20.19
C ALA A 90 20.11 -17.91 20.02
N LEU A 91 19.79 -16.71 20.55
CA LEU A 91 20.70 -15.57 20.51
C LEU A 91 21.90 -15.78 21.44
N ALA A 92 21.70 -16.43 22.59
CA ALA A 92 22.80 -16.80 23.50
C ALA A 92 23.80 -17.76 22.82
N SER A 93 23.30 -18.75 22.07
CA SER A 93 24.14 -19.65 21.28
C SER A 93 24.91 -18.91 20.17
N LEU A 94 24.27 -17.97 19.46
CA LEU A 94 24.94 -17.14 18.45
C LEU A 94 26.02 -16.23 19.07
N ARG A 95 25.77 -15.69 20.27
CA ARG A 95 26.75 -14.92 21.03
C ARG A 95 27.96 -15.76 21.43
N ALA A 96 27.74 -17.00 21.87
CA ALA A 96 28.81 -17.90 22.32
C ALA A 96 29.67 -18.43 21.15
N ASN A 97 29.07 -18.68 19.99
CA ASN A 97 29.75 -19.25 18.82
C ASN A 97 30.18 -18.20 17.78
N GLY A 98 30.03 -16.92 18.08
CA GLY A 98 30.22 -15.83 17.13
C GLY A 98 30.71 -14.55 17.80
N THR A 99 30.24 -13.41 17.29
CA THR A 99 30.60 -12.10 17.83
C THR A 99 29.33 -11.36 18.24
N PHE A 100 29.33 -10.84 19.47
CA PHE A 100 28.29 -9.97 19.96
C PHE A 100 28.93 -8.64 20.40
N ALA A 101 28.62 -7.58 19.67
CA ALA A 101 29.15 -6.25 19.91
C ALA A 101 28.03 -5.21 19.84
N THR A 102 28.12 -4.19 20.67
CA THR A 102 27.24 -3.02 20.59
C THR A 102 27.65 -2.14 19.43
N LEU A 103 26.71 -1.82 18.55
CA LEU A 103 26.93 -0.88 17.45
C LEU A 103 26.27 0.47 17.76
N GLY A 104 26.92 1.55 17.33
CA GLY A 104 26.29 2.87 17.30
C GLY A 104 25.12 2.89 16.32
N SER A 105 24.05 3.59 16.67
CA SER A 105 22.93 3.82 15.76
C SER A 105 23.26 4.94 14.77
N SER A 106 22.37 5.17 13.80
CA SER A 106 22.41 6.37 12.95
C SER A 106 22.16 7.65 13.76
N CYS A 107 22.52 8.79 13.19
CA CYS A 107 22.15 10.11 13.70
C CYS A 107 21.25 10.82 12.66
N PRO A 108 19.96 11.03 12.93
CA PRO A 108 19.24 10.68 14.17
C PRO A 108 18.96 9.16 14.30
N PRO A 109 18.75 8.65 15.54
CA PRO A 109 18.51 7.23 15.80
C PRO A 109 17.05 6.82 15.53
N MET A 110 16.57 7.14 14.32
CA MET A 110 15.21 6.87 13.86
C MET A 110 15.22 5.67 12.91
N SER A 111 14.22 4.78 13.00
CA SER A 111 14.09 3.60 12.13
C SER A 111 14.30 3.91 10.64
N PRO A 112 13.63 4.91 10.01
CA PRO A 112 13.81 5.17 8.58
C PRO A 112 15.25 5.54 8.20
N VAL A 113 15.95 6.19 9.13
CA VAL A 113 17.34 6.61 8.97
C VAL A 113 18.28 5.43 9.13
N ALA A 114 18.12 4.66 10.20
CA ALA A 114 18.95 3.49 10.50
C ALA A 114 18.85 2.42 9.39
N TRP A 115 17.64 2.12 8.91
CA TRP A 115 17.43 1.15 7.84
C TRP A 115 17.93 1.64 6.47
N SER A 116 17.84 2.95 6.20
CA SER A 116 18.45 3.54 5.01
C SER A 116 19.98 3.49 5.07
N THR A 117 20.58 3.84 6.22
CA THR A 117 22.02 3.72 6.45
C THR A 117 22.49 2.28 6.33
N PHE A 118 21.80 1.32 6.96
CA PHE A 118 22.08 -0.12 6.84
C PHE A 118 22.05 -0.60 5.39
N SER A 119 20.97 -0.27 4.66
CA SER A 119 20.80 -0.75 3.30
C SER A 119 21.80 -0.14 2.32
N THR A 120 22.23 1.10 2.54
CA THR A 120 23.07 1.85 1.57
C THR A 120 24.54 1.95 1.96
N GLY A 121 24.89 1.66 3.21
CA GLY A 121 26.26 1.80 3.73
C GLY A 121 26.74 3.25 3.87
N VAL A 122 25.85 4.24 3.74
CA VAL A 122 26.20 5.67 3.81
C VAL A 122 25.38 6.40 4.87
N ASN A 123 25.83 7.58 5.28
CA ASN A 123 25.13 8.40 6.28
C ASN A 123 23.91 9.15 5.69
N PRO A 124 23.07 9.77 6.54
CA PRO A 124 21.85 10.45 6.10
C PRO A 124 22.02 11.58 5.12
N GLY A 125 23.16 12.30 5.18
CA GLY A 125 23.51 13.33 4.21
C GLY A 125 23.66 12.81 2.78
N LYS A 126 24.02 11.52 2.61
CA LYS A 126 24.17 10.87 1.30
C LYS A 126 22.89 10.19 0.82
N HIS A 127 22.18 9.47 1.69
CA HIS A 127 20.96 8.77 1.29
C HIS A 127 19.69 9.64 1.34
N GLY A 128 19.72 10.78 2.03
CA GLY A 128 18.66 11.80 2.02
C GLY A 128 17.42 11.48 2.84
N ILE A 129 17.49 10.53 3.78
CA ILE A 129 16.37 10.15 4.65
C ILE A 129 16.73 10.56 6.08
N TYR A 130 15.92 11.44 6.68
CA TYR A 130 16.22 12.05 7.99
C TYR A 130 15.18 11.75 9.08
N ASP A 131 13.97 11.36 8.69
CA ASP A 131 12.87 10.99 9.59
C ASP A 131 11.83 10.21 8.77
N PHE A 132 10.66 9.90 9.30
CA PHE A 132 9.48 9.42 8.59
C PHE A 132 8.81 10.53 7.77
N LEU A 133 8.87 11.76 8.29
CA LEU A 133 8.33 12.95 7.66
C LEU A 133 9.47 13.88 7.25
N SER A 134 9.36 14.44 6.05
CA SER A 134 10.11 15.59 5.62
C SER A 134 9.20 16.82 5.65
N ARG A 135 9.76 17.99 5.36
CA ARG A 135 9.02 19.23 5.20
C ARG A 135 9.09 19.67 3.75
N ASP A 136 7.94 19.94 3.15
CA ASP A 136 7.88 20.65 1.87
C ASP A 136 8.45 22.06 2.06
N LEU A 137 9.52 22.39 1.33
CA LEU A 137 10.26 23.65 1.53
C LEU A 137 9.49 24.90 1.11
N ARG A 138 8.40 24.76 0.34
CA ARG A 138 7.60 25.90 -0.14
C ARG A 138 6.44 26.20 0.79
N THR A 139 5.80 25.17 1.30
CA THR A 139 4.57 25.26 2.11
C THR A 139 4.83 25.05 3.60
N CYS A 140 6.02 24.53 3.95
CA CYS A 140 6.38 24.09 5.29
C CYS A 140 5.47 22.99 5.87
N LEU A 141 4.66 22.34 5.03
CA LEU A 141 3.79 21.24 5.45
C LEU A 141 4.57 19.92 5.54
N PRO A 142 4.14 19.00 6.43
CA PRO A 142 4.74 17.67 6.51
C PRO A 142 4.44 16.86 5.25
N GLU A 143 5.44 16.16 4.75
CA GLU A 143 5.33 15.18 3.68
C GLU A 143 6.07 13.89 4.05
N LEU A 144 5.79 12.77 3.39
CA LEU A 144 6.55 11.53 3.60
C LEU A 144 7.99 11.70 3.12
N SER A 145 8.96 11.24 3.92
CA SER A 145 10.37 11.33 3.59
C SER A 145 10.85 10.22 2.65
N SER A 146 10.16 9.07 2.62
CA SER A 146 10.65 7.85 1.99
C SER A 146 10.08 7.61 0.60
N ALA A 147 8.81 7.99 0.39
CA ALA A 147 8.11 7.75 -0.86
C ALA A 147 7.06 8.83 -1.12
N ARG A 148 6.86 9.17 -2.39
CA ARG A 148 5.81 10.09 -2.85
C ARG A 148 4.94 9.42 -3.91
N LEU A 149 3.65 9.71 -3.92
CA LEU A 149 2.77 9.36 -5.03
C LEU A 149 2.88 10.41 -6.14
N ALA A 150 3.19 9.97 -7.35
CA ALA A 150 3.23 10.80 -8.55
C ALA A 150 2.24 10.26 -9.59
N THR A 151 1.83 11.13 -10.51
CA THR A 151 0.95 10.74 -11.63
C THR A 151 1.67 11.01 -12.94
N ASP A 152 1.68 10.05 -13.85
CA ASP A 152 2.27 10.23 -15.18
C ASP A 152 1.36 11.09 -16.09
N ALA A 153 1.84 11.43 -17.29
CA ALA A 153 1.07 12.20 -18.27
C ALA A 153 -0.25 11.54 -18.69
N ARG A 154 -0.38 10.22 -18.51
CA ARG A 154 -1.57 9.41 -18.82
C ARG A 154 -2.53 9.28 -17.64
N GLY A 155 -2.23 9.91 -16.50
CA GLY A 155 -3.07 9.86 -15.30
C GLY A 155 -2.85 8.63 -14.42
N ARG A 156 -1.79 7.84 -14.63
CA ARG A 156 -1.50 6.65 -13.83
C ARG A 156 -0.69 7.03 -12.61
N ALA A 157 -1.21 6.68 -11.44
CA ALA A 157 -0.52 6.86 -10.17
C ALA A 157 0.59 5.82 -10.00
N HIS A 158 1.76 6.26 -9.56
CA HIS A 158 2.88 5.40 -9.18
C HIS A 158 3.61 5.98 -7.97
N ALA A 159 4.27 5.13 -7.20
CA ALA A 159 5.11 5.56 -6.10
C ALA A 159 6.54 5.82 -6.57
N VAL A 160 7.16 6.85 -6.00
CA VAL A 160 8.54 7.25 -6.26
C VAL A 160 9.31 7.16 -4.95
N ALA A 161 10.41 6.39 -4.93
CA ALA A 161 11.33 6.34 -3.80
C ALA A 161 12.10 7.66 -3.68
N LEU A 162 12.23 8.19 -2.47
CA LEU A 162 12.92 9.45 -2.21
C LEU A 162 14.37 9.25 -1.72
N ARG A 163 14.73 8.04 -1.29
CA ARG A 163 16.11 7.66 -0.95
C ARG A 163 17.02 7.84 -2.17
N LYS A 164 18.14 8.55 -2.00
CA LYS A 164 19.06 8.92 -3.09
C LYS A 164 20.18 7.91 -3.33
N SER A 165 20.51 7.11 -2.33
CA SER A 165 21.59 6.12 -2.41
C SER A 165 21.06 4.73 -2.76
N ARG A 166 21.90 3.96 -3.46
CA ARG A 166 21.61 2.60 -3.90
C ARG A 166 21.82 1.62 -2.74
N PRO A 167 20.93 0.64 -2.55
CA PRO A 167 21.12 -0.35 -1.52
C PRO A 167 22.16 -1.40 -1.96
N PHE A 168 22.86 -2.02 -1.01
CA PHE A 168 23.94 -2.95 -1.30
C PHE A 168 23.47 -4.16 -2.11
N TRP A 169 22.23 -4.63 -1.93
CA TRP A 169 21.67 -5.73 -2.72
C TRP A 169 21.47 -5.40 -4.20
N ALA A 170 21.28 -4.12 -4.54
CA ALA A 170 21.28 -3.70 -5.94
C ALA A 170 22.69 -3.79 -6.54
N LEU A 171 23.72 -3.38 -5.78
CA LEU A 171 25.13 -3.52 -6.18
C LEU A 171 25.53 -4.99 -6.34
N LEU A 172 25.11 -5.86 -5.42
CA LEU A 172 25.30 -7.31 -5.53
C LEU A 172 24.62 -7.86 -6.78
N GLY A 173 23.42 -7.36 -7.10
CA GLY A 173 22.68 -7.73 -8.29
C GLY A 173 23.41 -7.38 -9.59
N ASP A 174 24.03 -6.19 -9.68
CA ASP A 174 24.87 -5.78 -10.82
C ASP A 174 26.04 -6.75 -11.05
N HIS A 175 26.52 -7.40 -9.97
CA HIS A 175 27.59 -8.40 -10.00
C HIS A 175 27.08 -9.85 -10.07
N GLY A 176 25.81 -10.05 -10.45
CA GLY A 176 25.22 -11.38 -10.65
C GLY A 176 24.88 -12.14 -9.37
N ILE A 177 24.96 -11.51 -8.20
CA ILE A 177 24.63 -12.14 -6.91
C ILE A 177 23.13 -11.98 -6.63
N PHE A 178 22.41 -13.10 -6.63
CA PHE A 178 20.98 -13.13 -6.34
C PHE A 178 20.71 -12.86 -4.86
N SER A 179 19.82 -11.91 -4.57
CA SER A 179 19.41 -11.56 -3.20
C SER A 179 17.89 -11.65 -3.01
N THR A 180 17.45 -12.05 -1.81
CA THR A 180 16.02 -12.05 -1.43
C THR A 180 15.83 -11.12 -0.23
N ILE A 181 15.02 -10.08 -0.42
CA ILE A 181 14.74 -9.04 0.57
C ILE A 181 13.30 -9.22 1.07
N LEU A 182 13.15 -9.51 2.36
CA LEU A 182 11.86 -9.80 2.97
C LEU A 182 11.54 -8.78 4.05
N ARG A 183 10.62 -7.87 3.74
CA ARG A 183 10.06 -6.88 4.67
C ARG A 183 11.11 -6.03 5.41
N VAL A 184 12.24 -5.73 4.75
CA VAL A 184 13.22 -4.76 5.26
C VAL A 184 12.57 -3.37 5.20
N PRO A 185 12.58 -2.56 6.28
CA PRO A 185 11.97 -1.23 6.25
C PRO A 185 12.58 -0.28 5.22
N ILE A 186 11.78 0.70 4.76
CA ILE A 186 12.17 1.71 3.77
C ILE A 186 12.58 1.09 2.43
N THR A 187 11.81 0.09 2.01
CA THR A 187 11.97 -0.57 0.70
C THR A 187 10.75 -0.38 -0.21
N PHE A 188 9.84 0.53 0.16
CA PHE A 188 8.74 0.93 -0.69
C PHE A 188 9.07 2.21 -1.48
N PRO A 189 8.75 2.29 -2.78
CA PRO A 189 8.36 1.18 -3.66
C PRO A 189 9.50 0.17 -3.83
N ALA A 190 9.15 -1.09 -4.13
CA ALA A 190 10.15 -2.12 -4.40
C ALA A 190 10.95 -1.76 -5.66
N GLU A 191 12.27 -1.58 -5.49
CA GLU A 191 13.19 -1.30 -6.59
C GLU A 191 13.55 -2.58 -7.36
N PRO A 192 13.70 -2.52 -8.69
CA PRO A 192 14.17 -3.66 -9.48
C PRO A 192 15.66 -3.92 -9.25
N PHE A 193 16.03 -5.19 -9.08
CA PHE A 193 17.41 -5.70 -9.08
C PHE A 193 17.39 -7.20 -9.39
N HIS A 194 18.57 -7.82 -9.51
CA HIS A 194 18.69 -9.27 -9.70
C HIS A 194 18.33 -10.04 -8.40
N GLY A 195 17.04 -10.19 -8.14
CA GLY A 195 16.54 -10.81 -6.92
C GLY A 195 15.03 -10.69 -6.72
N LEU A 196 14.60 -10.89 -5.47
CA LEU A 196 13.20 -10.76 -5.04
C LEU A 196 13.10 -9.76 -3.90
N CYS A 197 12.08 -8.90 -3.92
CA CYS A 197 11.82 -7.94 -2.85
C CYS A 197 10.34 -7.92 -2.49
N LEU A 198 10.04 -8.33 -1.25
CA LEU A 198 8.78 -8.03 -0.59
C LEU A 198 9.01 -6.78 0.27
N SER A 199 8.58 -5.63 -0.23
CA SER A 199 8.81 -4.35 0.43
C SER A 199 8.09 -4.22 1.78
N ALA A 200 8.53 -3.29 2.60
CA ALA A 200 7.88 -2.92 3.86
C ALA A 200 8.11 -1.46 4.23
N MET A 201 7.30 -1.01 5.21
CA MET A 201 7.28 0.30 5.85
C MET A 201 7.14 1.50 4.88
N CYS A 202 6.39 2.51 5.32
CA CYS A 202 6.19 3.75 4.57
C CYS A 202 5.61 3.58 3.16
N ALA A 203 4.81 2.54 2.94
CA ALA A 203 3.87 2.54 1.83
C ALA A 203 2.80 3.63 2.13
N PRO A 204 2.67 4.67 1.30
CA PRO A 204 1.66 5.71 1.49
C PRO A 204 0.27 5.13 1.34
N ASP A 205 -0.69 5.70 2.07
CA ASP A 205 -2.11 5.45 1.79
C ASP A 205 -2.56 6.12 0.50
N ILE A 206 -3.83 5.92 0.12
CA ILE A 206 -4.40 6.49 -1.11
C ILE A 206 -4.34 8.01 -1.16
N ARG A 207 -4.16 8.72 -0.04
CA ARG A 207 -4.05 10.18 0.03
C ARG A 207 -2.58 10.64 0.04
N GLY A 208 -1.63 9.72 0.03
CA GLY A 208 -0.20 10.03 0.12
C GLY A 208 0.30 10.27 1.54
N THR A 209 -0.49 9.94 2.57
CA THR A 209 -0.12 10.12 3.98
C THR A 209 0.42 8.82 4.60
N GLN A 210 1.00 8.92 5.80
CA GLN A 210 1.49 7.76 6.58
C GLN A 210 0.34 7.03 7.27
N GLY A 211 -0.63 6.54 6.49
CA GLY A 211 -1.75 5.74 7.00
C GLY A 211 -2.50 6.41 8.15
N GLU A 212 -3.32 7.41 7.86
CA GLU A 212 -4.13 8.05 8.90
C GLU A 212 -5.50 7.41 9.05
N PHE A 213 -5.95 7.22 10.29
CA PHE A 213 -7.34 6.90 10.56
C PHE A 213 -8.23 8.15 10.40
N THR A 214 -9.52 7.95 10.16
CA THR A 214 -10.53 9.02 10.19
C THR A 214 -11.56 8.73 11.26
N LEU A 215 -11.71 9.65 12.21
CA LEU A 215 -12.70 9.59 13.28
C LEU A 215 -13.92 10.45 12.92
N PHE A 216 -15.08 9.81 12.81
CA PHE A 216 -16.37 10.49 12.70
C PHE A 216 -17.03 10.54 14.07
N THR A 217 -17.25 11.74 14.61
CA THR A 217 -17.80 11.90 15.97
C THR A 217 -18.87 12.97 16.04
N SER A 218 -19.83 12.77 16.93
CA SER A 218 -20.86 13.74 17.30
C SER A 218 -20.66 14.30 18.71
N LEU A 219 -19.59 13.88 19.40
CA LEU A 219 -19.29 14.31 20.76
C LEU A 219 -18.79 15.75 20.77
N PRO A 220 -19.40 16.64 21.58
CA PRO A 220 -18.88 17.98 21.82
C PRO A 220 -17.44 17.91 22.39
N GLY A 221 -16.63 18.95 22.12
CA GLY A 221 -15.23 19.02 22.59
C GLY A 221 -14.21 18.24 21.74
N HIS A 222 -14.65 17.35 20.84
CA HIS A 222 -13.77 16.66 19.89
C HIS A 222 -13.54 17.48 18.62
N THR A 223 -13.20 18.77 18.78
CA THR A 223 -13.02 19.69 17.64
C THR A 223 -11.76 19.41 16.82
N PRO A 224 -11.66 19.89 15.57
CA PRO A 224 -10.54 19.63 14.66
C PRO A 224 -9.17 20.23 15.08
N SER A 225 -9.09 20.91 16.22
CA SER A 225 -7.83 21.47 16.73
C SER A 225 -7.21 20.55 17.78
N ALA A 226 -5.96 20.16 17.56
CA ALA A 226 -5.14 19.37 18.49
C ALA A 226 -5.03 20.00 19.90
N ALA A 227 -5.36 21.28 20.07
CA ALA A 227 -5.33 21.96 21.37
C ALA A 227 -6.56 21.68 22.27
N SER A 228 -7.64 21.13 21.72
CA SER A 228 -8.93 21.00 22.43
C SER A 228 -9.16 19.64 23.11
N ASP A 229 -8.28 18.67 22.88
CA ASP A 229 -8.46 17.28 23.33
C ASP A 229 -7.09 16.63 23.62
N PRO A 230 -6.62 16.64 24.89
CA PRO A 230 -5.28 16.19 25.26
C PRO A 230 -5.09 14.66 25.18
N GLU A 231 -6.16 13.88 24.99
CA GLU A 231 -6.08 12.41 24.97
C GLU A 231 -5.80 11.83 23.57
N MET A 232 -5.76 12.66 22.52
CA MET A 232 -5.74 12.17 21.14
C MET A 232 -4.49 12.59 20.36
N THR A 233 -3.83 11.60 19.75
CA THR A 233 -2.48 11.74 19.17
C THR A 233 -2.41 11.67 17.63
N GLY A 234 -3.49 11.96 16.89
CA GLY A 234 -3.45 12.03 15.41
C GLY A 234 -4.78 11.76 14.69
N GLY A 235 -4.70 11.52 13.37
CA GLY A 235 -5.83 11.15 12.49
C GLY A 235 -6.74 12.33 12.07
N LEU A 236 -7.56 12.12 11.05
CA LEU A 236 -8.51 13.13 10.57
C LEU A 236 -9.82 13.08 11.37
N ARG A 237 -10.30 14.25 11.82
CA ARG A 237 -11.60 14.38 12.50
C ARG A 237 -12.67 14.93 11.57
N VAL A 238 -13.83 14.29 11.57
CA VAL A 238 -15.02 14.75 10.85
C VAL A 238 -16.20 14.81 11.82
N MET A 239 -16.61 16.03 12.17
CA MET A 239 -17.80 16.23 12.99
C MET A 239 -19.05 15.83 12.21
N VAL A 240 -19.92 15.06 12.86
CA VAL A 240 -21.17 14.60 12.29
C VAL A 240 -22.33 14.90 13.21
N THR A 241 -23.46 15.28 12.62
CA THR A 241 -24.70 15.54 13.36
C THR A 241 -25.69 14.42 13.10
N PRO A 242 -26.05 13.61 14.11
CA PRO A 242 -27.09 12.61 13.99
C PRO A 242 -28.45 13.25 13.72
N VAL A 243 -29.16 12.77 12.70
CA VAL A 243 -30.54 13.12 12.41
C VAL A 243 -31.46 12.06 13.02
N ALA A 244 -32.46 12.51 13.78
CA ALA A 244 -33.43 11.67 14.45
C ALA A 244 -34.79 11.68 13.73
N ARG A 245 -35.39 10.51 13.54
CA ARG A 245 -36.80 10.36 13.11
C ARG A 245 -37.44 9.21 13.89
N GLY A 246 -38.18 9.54 14.96
CA GLY A 246 -38.69 8.53 15.92
C GLY A 246 -37.54 7.77 16.58
N ARG A 247 -37.58 6.43 16.54
CA ARG A 247 -36.47 5.57 17.01
C ARG A 247 -35.33 5.42 16.00
N HIS A 248 -35.49 5.91 14.77
CA HIS A 248 -34.42 5.84 13.78
C HIS A 248 -33.42 6.99 13.97
N ARG A 249 -32.15 6.67 13.83
CA ARG A 249 -31.04 7.61 13.86
C ARG A 249 -30.19 7.41 12.60
N ARG A 250 -29.72 8.52 12.03
CA ARG A 250 -28.90 8.54 10.83
C ARG A 250 -27.78 9.54 10.95
N VAL A 251 -26.58 9.15 10.51
CA VAL A 251 -25.47 10.06 10.23
C VAL A 251 -25.16 9.98 8.73
N THR A 252 -24.90 11.14 8.11
CA THR A 252 -24.36 11.22 6.76
C THR A 252 -23.07 12.05 6.81
N ALA A 253 -22.03 11.54 6.17
CA ALA A 253 -20.72 12.18 6.12
C ALA A 253 -20.03 11.87 4.78
N ARG A 254 -18.84 12.44 4.57
CA ARG A 254 -17.98 12.12 3.42
C ARG A 254 -16.62 11.66 3.93
N LEU A 255 -16.18 10.49 3.46
CA LEU A 255 -14.82 10.00 3.67
C LEU A 255 -13.91 10.66 2.64
N PRO A 256 -12.88 11.40 3.04
CA PRO A 256 -11.95 12.01 2.11
C PRO A 256 -11.07 10.96 1.45
N GLY A 257 -10.81 11.16 0.16
CA GLY A 257 -9.93 10.34 -0.66
C GLY A 257 -8.76 11.17 -1.21
N PRO A 258 -8.06 10.66 -2.23
CA PRO A 258 -6.95 11.37 -2.87
C PRO A 258 -7.37 12.71 -3.49
N THR A 259 -6.41 13.63 -3.55
CA THR A 259 -6.47 14.81 -4.42
C THR A 259 -5.84 14.47 -5.78
N LEU A 260 -6.65 14.46 -6.83
CA LEU A 260 -6.22 14.17 -8.19
C LEU A 260 -6.47 15.40 -9.08
N LYS A 261 -5.43 15.90 -9.74
CA LYS A 261 -5.51 17.10 -10.62
C LYS A 261 -6.21 18.30 -9.95
N GLY A 262 -5.89 18.55 -8.68
CA GLY A 262 -6.47 19.64 -7.88
C GLY A 262 -7.90 19.40 -7.36
N ARG A 263 -8.50 18.23 -7.61
CA ARG A 263 -9.81 17.87 -7.08
C ARG A 263 -9.70 16.77 -6.02
N THR A 264 -10.17 17.05 -4.81
CA THR A 264 -10.22 16.05 -3.74
C THR A 264 -11.43 15.15 -3.93
N CYS A 265 -11.17 13.87 -4.21
CA CYS A 265 -12.19 12.84 -4.25
C CYS A 265 -12.72 12.58 -2.83
N SER A 266 -13.99 12.20 -2.72
CA SER A 266 -14.56 11.76 -1.45
C SER A 266 -15.70 10.79 -1.68
N LEU A 267 -15.89 9.89 -0.72
CA LEU A 267 -16.90 8.85 -0.76
C LEU A 267 -18.02 9.17 0.22
N GLY A 268 -19.27 9.12 -0.25
CA GLY A 268 -20.43 9.28 0.64
C GLY A 268 -20.50 8.14 1.65
N LEU A 269 -20.67 8.50 2.92
CA LEU A 269 -20.81 7.59 4.05
C LEU A 269 -22.14 7.85 4.73
N ARG A 270 -22.92 6.80 5.00
CA ARG A 270 -24.16 6.88 5.77
C ARG A 270 -24.21 5.76 6.80
N VAL A 271 -24.50 6.10 8.04
CA VAL A 271 -24.72 5.13 9.11
C VAL A 271 -26.15 5.27 9.61
N ASP A 272 -26.91 4.18 9.58
CA ASP A 272 -28.28 4.10 10.07
C ASP A 272 -28.34 3.15 11.29
N TRP A 273 -28.94 3.56 12.40
CA TRP A 273 -29.17 2.70 13.57
C TRP A 273 -30.52 2.99 14.23
N ARG A 274 -30.93 2.14 15.19
CA ARG A 274 -32.15 2.32 15.97
C ARG A 274 -31.80 2.62 17.43
N ALA A 275 -32.39 3.68 17.98
CA ALA A 275 -32.32 4.00 19.39
C ALA A 275 -32.97 2.88 20.23
N GLY A 276 -32.33 2.49 21.34
CA GLY A 276 -32.78 1.41 22.23
C GLY A 276 -32.41 -0.01 21.77
N VAL A 277 -31.76 -0.18 20.61
CA VAL A 277 -31.20 -1.47 20.17
C VAL A 277 -29.67 -1.34 20.12
N PRO A 278 -28.96 -1.58 21.23
CA PRO A 278 -27.50 -1.54 21.25
C PRO A 278 -26.94 -2.62 20.32
N GLY A 279 -25.71 -2.43 19.83
CA GLY A 279 -25.03 -3.51 19.11
C GLY A 279 -25.23 -3.58 17.61
N ARG A 280 -26.13 -2.80 16.98
CA ARG A 280 -26.43 -2.94 15.55
C ARG A 280 -26.59 -1.61 14.81
N ALA A 281 -25.67 -1.33 13.90
CA ALA A 281 -25.79 -0.24 12.94
C ALA A 281 -25.59 -0.74 11.51
N ARG A 282 -26.06 0.01 10.52
CA ARG A 282 -25.87 -0.28 9.09
C ARG A 282 -25.04 0.84 8.47
N LEU A 283 -23.85 0.51 8.01
CA LEU A 283 -22.98 1.40 7.25
C LEU A 283 -23.25 1.23 5.76
N ARG A 284 -23.42 2.33 5.04
CA ARG A 284 -23.46 2.40 3.59
C ARG A 284 -22.30 3.26 3.13
N ILE A 285 -21.43 2.69 2.30
CA ILE A 285 -20.22 3.36 1.81
C ILE A 285 -19.94 2.88 0.38
N GLY A 286 -19.80 3.81 -0.56
CA GLY A 286 -19.50 3.48 -1.97
C GLY A 286 -20.42 2.43 -2.59
N GLY A 287 -21.72 2.49 -2.31
CA GLY A 287 -22.71 1.51 -2.80
C GLY A 287 -22.78 0.19 -2.02
N ARG A 288 -21.79 -0.13 -1.18
CA ARG A 288 -21.79 -1.32 -0.32
C ARG A 288 -22.59 -1.08 0.96
N ARG A 289 -23.18 -2.15 1.51
CA ARG A 289 -23.90 -2.14 2.78
C ARG A 289 -23.22 -3.13 3.74
N LEU A 290 -22.83 -2.64 4.91
CA LEU A 290 -22.16 -3.39 5.95
C LEU A 290 -22.98 -3.31 7.24
N THR A 291 -23.11 -4.44 7.94
CA THR A 291 -23.72 -4.47 9.27
C THR A 291 -22.60 -4.33 10.30
N LEU A 292 -22.70 -3.30 11.13
CA LEU A 292 -21.76 -3.02 12.22
C LEU A 292 -22.30 -3.67 13.49
N ALA A 293 -21.42 -4.40 14.19
CA ALA A 293 -21.65 -4.89 15.54
C ALA A 293 -20.84 -4.05 16.55
N THR A 294 -21.35 -3.87 17.77
CA THR A 294 -20.55 -3.25 18.84
C THR A 294 -19.48 -4.24 19.30
N GLY A 295 -18.21 -3.85 19.20
CA GLY A 295 -17.07 -4.67 19.57
C GLY A 295 -15.74 -3.99 19.20
N VAL A 296 -14.65 -4.44 19.83
CA VAL A 296 -13.27 -3.96 19.58
C VAL A 296 -12.83 -4.43 18.19
N SER A 297 -12.23 -3.53 17.41
CA SER A 297 -11.85 -3.69 16.00
C SER A 297 -11.27 -5.06 15.64
N SER A 298 -11.76 -5.64 14.54
CA SER A 298 -11.02 -6.64 13.73
C SER A 298 -9.81 -6.01 13.07
#